data_AF-A0A9D9I0Q4-F1
#
_entry.id   AF-A0A9D9I0Q4-F1
#
_cell.length_a   1.000
_cell.length_b   1.000
_cell.length_c   1.000
_cell.angle_alpha   90.00
_cell.angle_beta   90.00
_cell.angle_gamma   90.00
#
_symmetry.space_group_name_H-M   'P 1'
#
loop_
_entity.id
_entity.type
_entity.pdbx_description
1 polymer ?
#
loop_
_entity_poly.entity_id
_entity_poly.type
_entity_poly.pdbx_seq_one_letter_code
_entity_poly.pdbx_strand_id
1 'polypeptide(L)'
;MKLLDYSLLFAIIIGVIYLPIQMAEQEIIAYSRYQVQYHEKLDNAIDDGLFDLVERDTYETVSLNREEALERFYRSFYGNFGVPNIEIAKTKIRQHLPMIGIIEQNKMSIAYQKPTKNDGQWDLIDAWTNYAYYEYEEGGIRYQFQLGSKKDWVRVSFYENTTWIEGLRQDLAKKDSRLVWFLEEQRFEQIRRNTILKVLQKQMEQISNFYNRIGNQWGFQYEFYLPDVEQQDWCRAIDDIGMVVLFQGYPVEGTLGKTYTRFVYSGARTYKKAKLE
;
A
#
# COMPACT_ATOMS: atom_id res chain seq x y z
N MET A 1 -12.76 61.47 22.29
CA MET A 1 -12.36 60.14 22.80
C MET A 1 -11.04 60.28 23.51
N LYS A 2 -10.94 59.80 24.75
CA LYS A 2 -9.70 59.85 25.54
C LYS A 2 -8.77 58.73 25.05
N LEU A 3 -7.47 58.87 25.27
CA LEU A 3 -6.43 57.90 24.87
C LEU A 3 -6.73 56.47 25.36
N LEU A 4 -7.45 56.37 26.49
CA LEU A 4 -7.96 55.12 27.06
C LEU A 4 -8.98 54.40 26.17
N ASP A 5 -9.85 55.13 25.47
CA ASP A 5 -10.88 54.55 24.59
C ASP A 5 -10.23 53.86 23.38
N TYR A 6 -9.18 54.47 22.81
CA TYR A 6 -8.41 53.89 21.71
C TYR A 6 -7.60 52.66 22.15
N SER A 7 -7.06 52.67 23.36
CA SER A 7 -6.30 51.54 23.92
C SER A 7 -7.21 50.33 24.16
N LEU A 8 -8.44 50.56 24.62
CA LEU A 8 -9.42 49.52 24.88
C LEU A 8 -9.95 48.91 23.57
N LEU A 9 -10.21 49.74 22.56
CA LEU A 9 -10.60 49.28 21.23
C LEU A 9 -9.49 48.46 20.56
N PHE A 10 -8.23 48.89 20.69
CA PHE A 10 -7.08 48.14 20.20
C PHE A 10 -6.93 46.77 20.88
N ALA A 11 -7.10 46.71 22.21
CA ALA A 11 -7.05 45.45 22.96
C ALA A 11 -8.17 44.47 22.53
N ILE A 12 -9.37 44.97 22.26
CA ILE A 12 -10.48 44.15 21.74
C ILE A 12 -10.13 43.62 20.35
N ILE A 13 -9.62 44.46 19.45
CA ILE A 13 -9.23 44.05 18.09
C ILE A 13 -8.14 42.96 18.16
N ILE A 14 -7.12 43.16 18.99
CA ILE A 14 -6.07 42.15 19.20
C ILE A 14 -6.66 40.86 19.76
N GLY A 15 -7.50 40.93 20.78
CA GLY A 15 -8.12 39.74 21.39
C GLY A 15 -8.93 38.93 20.39
N VAL A 16 -9.71 39.61 19.54
CA VAL A 16 -10.53 38.97 18.49
C VAL A 16 -9.67 38.27 17.44
N ILE A 17 -8.47 38.78 17.13
CA ILE A 17 -7.56 38.17 16.16
C ILE A 17 -6.69 37.08 16.80
N TYR A 18 -6.20 37.32 18.02
CA TYR A 18 -5.23 36.46 18.69
C TYR A 18 -5.85 35.14 19.17
N LEU A 19 -7.08 35.17 19.71
CA LEU A 19 -7.73 33.97 20.24
C LEU A 19 -7.96 32.88 19.17
N PRO A 20 -8.50 33.18 17.98
CA PRO A 20 -8.62 32.19 16.90
C PRO A 20 -7.27 31.63 16.45
N ILE A 21 -6.22 32.46 16.39
CA ILE A 21 -4.88 32.02 15.99
C ILE A 21 -4.32 31.02 17.01
N GLN A 22 -4.44 31.33 18.30
CA GLN A 22 -3.97 30.44 19.37
C GLN A 22 -4.72 29.10 19.36
N MET A 23 -6.04 29.11 19.12
CA MET A 23 -6.84 27.89 18.98
C MET A 23 -6.43 27.07 17.76
N ALA A 24 -6.21 27.72 16.62
CA ALA A 24 -5.75 27.07 15.39
C ALA A 24 -4.35 26.45 15.57
N GLU A 25 -3.44 27.14 16.25
CA GLU A 25 -2.09 26.64 16.55
C GLU A 25 -2.15 25.36 17.41
N GLN A 26 -2.95 25.37 18.47
CA GLN A 26 -3.14 24.19 19.32
C GLN A 26 -3.72 23.00 18.54
N GLU A 27 -4.68 23.25 17.66
CA GLU A 27 -5.27 22.22 16.81
C GLU A 27 -4.27 21.65 15.80
N ILE A 28 -3.42 22.49 15.21
CA ILE A 28 -2.35 22.05 14.30
C ILE A 28 -1.32 21.19 15.04
N ILE A 29 -0.90 21.60 16.23
CA ILE A 29 0.05 20.84 17.06
C ILE A 29 -0.55 19.49 17.48
N ALA A 30 -1.82 19.48 17.92
CA ALA A 30 -2.53 18.25 18.28
C ALA A 30 -2.63 17.30 17.07
N TYR A 31 -3.08 17.80 15.91
CA TYR A 31 -3.17 17.02 14.69
C TYR A 31 -1.82 16.41 14.29
N SER A 32 -0.75 17.22 14.29
CA SER A 32 0.60 16.76 13.95
C SER A 32 1.09 15.66 14.90
N ARG A 33 0.84 15.78 16.20
CA ARG A 33 1.19 14.75 17.19
C ARG A 33 0.44 13.44 16.93
N TYR A 34 -0.87 13.50 16.69
CA TYR A 34 -1.66 12.31 16.40
C TYR A 34 -1.26 11.66 15.08
N GLN A 35 -0.93 12.45 14.07
CA GLN A 35 -0.37 11.92 12.84
C GLN A 35 0.87 11.08 13.14
N VAL A 36 1.89 11.62 13.82
CA VAL A 36 3.12 10.86 14.13
C VAL A 36 2.80 9.56 14.87
N GLN A 37 1.91 9.60 15.87
CA GLN A 37 1.50 8.39 16.59
C GLN A 37 0.80 7.37 15.69
N TYR A 38 -0.12 7.80 14.83
CA TYR A 38 -0.79 6.89 13.88
C TYR A 38 0.16 6.36 12.81
N HIS A 39 1.21 7.12 12.47
CA HIS A 39 2.25 6.65 11.58
C HIS A 39 3.00 5.48 12.22
N GLU A 40 3.53 5.68 13.42
CA GLU A 40 4.26 4.64 14.18
C GLU A 40 3.42 3.39 14.41
N LYS A 41 2.14 3.56 14.79
CA LYS A 41 1.20 2.45 15.01
C LYS A 41 0.97 1.63 13.74
N LEU A 42 0.83 2.29 12.59
CA LEU A 42 0.63 1.63 11.31
C LEU A 42 1.92 0.96 10.83
N ASP A 43 3.06 1.63 10.94
CA ASP A 43 4.36 1.11 10.50
C ASP A 43 4.74 -0.14 11.30
N ASN A 44 4.57 -0.13 12.63
CA ASN A 44 4.79 -1.31 13.47
C ASN A 44 3.91 -2.50 13.04
N ALA A 45 2.65 -2.24 12.66
CA ALA A 45 1.76 -3.31 12.19
C ALA A 45 2.17 -3.88 10.84
N ILE A 46 2.68 -3.03 9.94
CA ILE A 46 3.21 -3.45 8.64
C ILE A 46 4.48 -4.28 8.84
N ASP A 47 5.41 -3.82 9.67
CA ASP A 47 6.66 -4.53 9.96
C ASP A 47 6.40 -5.90 10.59
N ASP A 48 5.43 -6.00 11.52
CA ASP A 48 5.00 -7.27 12.09
C ASP A 48 4.39 -8.21 11.03
N GLY A 49 3.62 -7.68 10.08
CA GLY A 49 3.08 -8.47 8.97
C GLY A 49 4.15 -8.92 7.97
N LEU A 50 5.15 -8.08 7.71
CA LEU A 50 6.27 -8.39 6.82
C LEU A 50 7.22 -9.44 7.37
N PHE A 51 7.37 -9.50 8.71
CA PHE A 51 8.26 -10.48 9.35
C PHE A 51 7.93 -11.93 8.94
N ASP A 52 6.64 -12.25 8.82
CA ASP A 52 6.17 -13.60 8.48
C ASP A 52 5.73 -13.74 7.02
N LEU A 53 5.85 -12.66 6.24
CA LEU A 53 5.70 -12.76 4.80
C LEU A 53 6.76 -13.72 4.22
N VAL A 54 7.96 -13.78 4.82
CA VAL A 54 9.08 -14.63 4.37
C VAL A 54 9.19 -15.91 5.22
N GLU A 55 8.33 -16.89 4.97
CA GLU A 55 8.50 -18.24 5.52
C GLU A 55 9.54 -19.04 4.70
N ARG A 56 10.78 -19.08 5.21
CA ARG A 56 11.91 -19.94 4.76
C ARG A 56 12.57 -19.60 3.41
N ASP A 57 13.77 -19.04 3.51
CA ASP A 57 14.79 -19.04 2.45
C ASP A 57 15.43 -20.44 2.33
N THR A 58 14.72 -21.38 1.72
CA THR A 58 15.34 -22.60 1.18
C THR A 58 15.69 -22.28 -0.27
N TYR A 59 16.97 -22.38 -0.64
CA TYR A 59 17.66 -21.90 -1.85
C TYR A 59 16.93 -21.91 -3.22
N GLU A 60 15.74 -22.49 -3.38
CA GLU A 60 15.00 -22.58 -4.64
C GLU A 60 13.58 -21.98 -4.63
N THR A 61 12.88 -21.87 -3.48
CA THR A 61 11.49 -21.39 -3.44
C THR A 61 11.18 -20.57 -2.19
N VAL A 62 10.86 -19.29 -2.37
CA VAL A 62 10.23 -18.46 -1.33
C VAL A 62 8.74 -18.83 -1.31
N SER A 63 8.28 -19.60 -0.31
CA SER A 63 6.85 -19.79 -0.06
C SER A 63 6.36 -18.63 0.79
N LEU A 64 5.62 -17.71 0.19
CA LEU A 64 5.02 -16.59 0.90
C LEU A 64 3.66 -17.03 1.47
N ASN A 65 3.43 -16.77 2.77
CA ASN A 65 2.16 -17.01 3.42
C ASN A 65 1.42 -15.68 3.61
N ARG A 66 0.72 -15.26 2.55
CA ARG A 66 0.02 -13.97 2.53
C ARG A 66 -1.12 -13.91 3.55
N GLU A 67 -1.74 -15.04 3.87
CA GLU A 67 -2.79 -15.14 4.87
C GLU A 67 -2.24 -14.92 6.28
N GLU A 68 -1.11 -15.55 6.63
CA GLU A 68 -0.45 -15.33 7.93
C GLU A 68 0.09 -13.89 8.06
N ALA A 69 0.73 -13.35 7.01
CA ALA A 69 1.20 -11.97 7.00
C ALA A 69 0.05 -10.98 7.27
N LEU A 70 -1.12 -11.23 6.65
CA LEU A 70 -2.32 -10.41 6.84
C LEU A 70 -2.89 -10.57 8.27
N GLU A 71 -2.96 -11.79 8.80
CA GLU A 71 -3.45 -12.04 10.15
C GLU A 71 -2.57 -11.35 11.22
N ARG A 72 -1.25 -11.42 11.06
CA ARG A 72 -0.30 -10.77 11.98
C ARG A 72 -0.34 -9.25 11.87
N PHE A 73 -0.45 -8.72 10.65
CA PHE A 73 -0.72 -7.30 10.44
C PHE A 73 -1.97 -6.88 11.25
N TYR A 74 -3.09 -7.59 11.10
CA TYR A 74 -4.32 -7.24 11.82
C TYR A 74 -4.17 -7.35 13.34
N ARG A 75 -3.51 -8.39 13.83
CA ARG A 75 -3.26 -8.56 15.27
C ARG A 75 -2.49 -7.37 15.84
N SER A 76 -1.40 -6.98 15.17
CA SER A 76 -0.59 -5.83 15.59
C SER A 76 -1.36 -4.51 15.43
N PHE A 77 -2.05 -4.32 14.30
CA PHE A 77 -2.88 -3.15 14.03
C PHE A 77 -3.94 -2.95 15.11
N TYR A 78 -4.74 -3.97 15.43
CA TYR A 78 -5.74 -3.88 16.49
C TYR A 78 -5.12 -3.65 17.87
N GLY A 79 -3.96 -4.24 18.15
CA GLY A 79 -3.20 -3.98 19.37
C GLY A 79 -2.75 -2.52 19.48
N ASN A 80 -2.12 -1.99 18.44
CA ASN A 80 -1.57 -0.64 18.37
C ASN A 80 -2.65 0.44 18.47
N PHE A 81 -3.85 0.17 17.93
CA PHE A 81 -5.02 1.05 18.03
C PHE A 81 -5.90 0.77 19.25
N GLY A 82 -5.52 -0.14 20.15
CA GLY A 82 -6.20 -0.35 21.43
C GLY A 82 -7.55 -1.06 21.33
N VAL A 83 -7.80 -1.80 20.25
CA VAL A 83 -9.05 -2.55 20.00
C VAL A 83 -8.89 -4.08 19.90
N PRO A 84 -7.92 -4.74 20.57
CA PRO A 84 -7.62 -6.16 20.32
C PRO A 84 -8.74 -7.13 20.72
N ASN A 85 -9.65 -6.74 21.61
CA ASN A 85 -10.66 -7.63 22.19
C ASN A 85 -12.11 -7.14 21.97
N ILE A 86 -12.32 -6.14 21.11
CA ILE A 86 -13.64 -5.54 20.87
C ILE A 86 -13.99 -5.69 19.39
N GLU A 87 -14.74 -6.74 19.05
CA GLU A 87 -15.07 -7.07 17.65
C GLU A 87 -15.74 -5.93 16.89
N ILE A 88 -16.69 -5.23 17.52
CA ILE A 88 -17.35 -4.07 16.90
C ILE A 88 -16.34 -2.96 16.57
N ALA A 89 -15.36 -2.73 17.46
CA ALA A 89 -14.34 -1.72 17.24
C ALA A 89 -13.32 -2.15 16.17
N LYS A 90 -12.95 -3.44 16.12
CA LYS A 90 -12.14 -4.02 15.04
C LYS A 90 -12.81 -3.81 13.68
N THR A 91 -14.10 -4.14 13.56
CA THR A 91 -14.85 -3.95 12.30
C THR A 91 -14.87 -2.48 11.88
N LYS A 92 -15.11 -1.56 12.83
CA LYS A 92 -15.10 -0.12 12.53
C LYS A 92 -13.74 0.40 12.08
N ILE A 93 -12.66 0.04 12.76
CA ILE A 93 -11.33 0.52 12.35
C ILE A 93 -10.89 -0.12 11.02
N ARG A 94 -11.29 -1.37 10.78
CA ARG A 94 -10.99 -2.10 9.55
C ARG A 94 -11.64 -1.51 8.30
N GLN A 95 -12.80 -0.86 8.45
CA GLN A 95 -13.44 -0.11 7.37
C GLN A 95 -12.58 1.05 6.83
N HIS A 96 -11.58 1.50 7.59
CA HIS A 96 -10.61 2.50 7.15
C HIS A 96 -9.39 1.89 6.44
N LEU A 97 -9.32 0.55 6.29
CA LEU A 97 -8.29 -0.19 5.56
C LEU A 97 -8.87 -0.78 4.26
N PRO A 98 -9.14 0.05 3.23
CA PRO A 98 -9.70 -0.41 1.96
C PRO A 98 -8.83 -1.42 1.23
N MET A 99 -7.50 -1.35 1.39
CA MET A 99 -6.59 -2.24 0.67
C MET A 99 -5.32 -2.52 1.43
N ILE A 100 -4.94 -3.80 1.44
CA ILE A 100 -3.64 -4.30 1.86
C ILE A 100 -3.10 -5.15 0.71
N GLY A 101 -2.14 -4.59 -0.04
CA GLY A 101 -1.47 -5.27 -1.15
C GLY A 101 -0.27 -6.06 -0.66
N ILE A 102 -0.19 -7.32 -1.06
CA ILE A 102 1.01 -8.15 -0.91
C ILE A 102 1.72 -8.18 -2.26
N ILE A 103 2.94 -7.66 -2.27
CA ILE A 103 3.83 -7.62 -3.41
C ILE A 103 4.76 -8.82 -3.28
N GLU A 104 4.63 -9.76 -4.21
CA GLU A 104 5.47 -10.94 -4.29
C GLU A 104 6.48 -10.78 -5.43
N GLN A 105 7.34 -11.79 -5.58
CA GLN A 105 8.44 -11.76 -6.54
C GLN A 105 7.99 -11.54 -7.99
N ASN A 106 6.93 -12.20 -8.47
CA ASN A 106 6.49 -12.13 -9.88
C ASN A 106 5.02 -11.71 -10.04
N LYS A 107 4.35 -11.39 -8.94
CA LYS A 107 2.91 -11.13 -8.88
C LYS A 107 2.56 -10.35 -7.63
N MET A 108 1.34 -9.85 -7.58
CA MET A 108 0.76 -9.25 -6.39
C MET A 108 -0.67 -9.74 -6.17
N SER A 109 -1.18 -9.55 -4.97
CA SER A 109 -2.61 -9.65 -4.68
C SER A 109 -3.01 -8.62 -3.63
N ILE A 110 -4.27 -8.19 -3.64
CA ILE A 110 -4.79 -7.20 -2.69
C ILE A 110 -5.88 -7.86 -1.85
N ALA A 111 -5.70 -7.80 -0.53
CA ALA A 111 -6.76 -8.05 0.43
C ALA A 111 -7.64 -6.81 0.53
N TYR A 112 -8.95 -7.02 0.43
CA TYR A 112 -9.97 -5.99 0.49
C TYR A 112 -11.26 -6.56 1.10
N GLN A 113 -12.19 -5.70 1.45
CA GLN A 113 -13.50 -6.11 1.97
C GLN A 113 -14.55 -5.97 0.87
N LYS A 114 -15.33 -7.04 0.63
CA LYS A 114 -16.42 -7.04 -0.34
C LYS A 114 -17.78 -7.16 0.35
N PRO A 115 -18.82 -6.47 -0.14
CA PRO A 115 -20.17 -6.61 0.37
C PRO A 115 -20.74 -7.96 -0.07
N THR A 116 -21.26 -8.71 0.88
CA THR A 116 -21.98 -9.98 0.67
C THR A 116 -23.31 -9.91 1.39
N LYS A 117 -24.34 -10.54 0.81
CA LYS A 117 -25.67 -10.57 1.40
C LYS A 117 -25.86 -11.90 2.12
N ASN A 118 -25.88 -11.87 3.45
CA ASN A 118 -26.21 -13.02 4.31
C ASN A 118 -27.54 -12.73 5.00
N ASP A 119 -28.52 -13.65 4.85
CA ASP A 119 -29.85 -13.56 5.49
C ASP A 119 -30.56 -12.21 5.32
N GLY A 120 -30.44 -11.61 4.13
CA GLY A 120 -31.08 -10.33 3.82
C GLY A 120 -30.34 -9.10 4.34
N GLN A 121 -29.33 -9.28 5.20
CA GLN A 121 -28.44 -8.22 5.67
C GLN A 121 -27.16 -8.19 4.82
N TRP A 122 -26.66 -6.98 4.60
CA TRP A 122 -25.41 -6.78 3.92
C TRP A 122 -24.27 -6.82 4.95
N ASP A 123 -23.25 -7.64 4.70
CA ASP A 123 -22.03 -7.73 5.51
C ASP A 123 -20.77 -7.51 4.64
N LEU A 124 -19.68 -7.05 5.25
CA LEU A 124 -18.38 -6.89 4.59
C LEU A 124 -17.48 -8.05 4.96
N ILE A 125 -17.19 -8.92 3.99
CA ILE A 125 -16.30 -10.07 4.18
C ILE A 125 -14.95 -9.85 3.52
N ASP A 126 -13.92 -10.46 4.07
CA ASP A 126 -12.58 -10.42 3.51
C ASP A 126 -12.52 -11.19 2.20
N ALA A 127 -11.84 -10.60 1.24
CA ALA A 127 -11.60 -11.18 -0.06
C ALA A 127 -10.20 -10.82 -0.55
N TRP A 128 -9.69 -11.66 -1.44
CA TRP A 128 -8.46 -11.42 -2.16
C TRP A 128 -8.78 -11.18 -3.64
N THR A 129 -8.04 -10.28 -4.27
CA THR A 129 -8.00 -10.24 -5.72
C THR A 129 -7.31 -11.50 -6.27
N ASN A 130 -7.61 -11.83 -7.52
CA ASN A 130 -6.80 -12.80 -8.25
C ASN A 130 -5.36 -12.28 -8.36
N TYR A 131 -4.41 -13.21 -8.46
CA TYR A 131 -3.01 -12.84 -8.67
C TYR A 131 -2.85 -12.01 -9.95
N ALA A 132 -2.28 -10.82 -9.80
CA ALA A 132 -1.86 -9.99 -10.91
C ALA A 132 -0.36 -10.18 -11.12
N TYR A 133 -0.02 -10.93 -12.17
CA TYR A 133 1.37 -11.18 -12.54
C TYR A 133 1.99 -9.95 -13.20
N TYR A 134 3.31 -9.77 -13.04
CA TYR A 134 4.05 -8.68 -13.67
C TYR A 134 4.30 -8.97 -15.15
N GLU A 135 3.22 -8.94 -15.92
CA GLU A 135 3.18 -9.34 -17.32
C GLU A 135 3.19 -8.15 -18.27
N TYR A 136 4.06 -8.24 -19.27
CA TYR A 136 4.14 -7.33 -20.40
C TYR A 136 3.90 -8.12 -21.68
N GLU A 137 3.22 -7.52 -22.63
CA GLU A 137 2.97 -8.14 -23.92
C GLU A 137 3.38 -7.20 -25.05
N GLU A 138 4.20 -7.72 -25.96
CA GLU A 138 4.62 -7.01 -27.16
C GLU A 138 4.93 -8.01 -28.28
N GLY A 139 4.44 -7.73 -29.49
CA GLY A 139 4.77 -8.51 -30.68
C GLY A 139 4.38 -9.98 -30.63
N GLY A 140 3.29 -10.34 -29.93
CA GLY A 140 2.88 -11.74 -29.77
C GLY A 140 3.80 -12.54 -28.83
N ILE A 141 4.43 -11.86 -27.89
CA ILE A 141 5.26 -12.45 -26.83
C ILE A 141 4.78 -11.91 -25.49
N ARG A 142 4.54 -12.79 -24.53
CA ARG A 142 4.28 -12.45 -23.14
C ARG A 142 5.53 -12.61 -22.31
N TYR A 143 5.86 -11.59 -21.53
CA TYR A 143 7.02 -11.52 -20.66
C TYR A 143 6.51 -11.40 -19.23
N GLN A 144 7.01 -12.23 -18.32
CA GLN A 144 6.73 -12.15 -16.90
C GLN A 144 8.02 -11.79 -16.16
N PHE A 145 7.99 -10.64 -15.49
CA PHE A 145 9.13 -10.08 -14.77
C PHE A 145 9.15 -10.47 -13.30
N GLN A 146 10.32 -10.29 -12.68
CA GLN A 146 10.55 -10.55 -11.26
C GLN A 146 11.11 -9.33 -10.51
N LEU A 147 10.89 -9.32 -9.20
CA LEU A 147 11.42 -8.40 -8.21
C LEU A 147 12.59 -9.06 -7.43
N GLY A 148 13.32 -8.21 -6.71
CA GLY A 148 14.36 -8.61 -5.77
C GLY A 148 15.57 -9.23 -6.45
N SER A 149 16.16 -10.22 -5.77
CA SER A 149 17.40 -10.90 -6.19
C SER A 149 17.31 -11.62 -7.54
N LYS A 150 16.10 -11.92 -8.04
CA LYS A 150 15.89 -12.58 -9.33
C LYS A 150 15.42 -11.63 -10.44
N LYS A 151 15.67 -10.32 -10.35
CA LYS A 151 15.26 -9.33 -11.38
C LYS A 151 15.72 -9.65 -12.81
N ASP A 152 16.86 -10.33 -12.96
CA ASP A 152 17.41 -10.75 -14.26
C ASP A 152 16.81 -12.07 -14.77
N TRP A 153 16.03 -12.77 -13.94
CA TRP A 153 15.31 -13.98 -14.32
C TRP A 153 13.94 -13.62 -14.89
N VAL A 154 13.64 -14.12 -16.07
CA VAL A 154 12.42 -13.77 -16.82
C VAL A 154 11.75 -15.03 -17.32
N ARG A 155 10.42 -15.04 -17.33
CA ARG A 155 9.65 -16.07 -18.04
C ARG A 155 9.05 -15.47 -19.29
N VAL A 156 9.15 -16.19 -20.40
CA VAL A 156 8.69 -15.73 -21.71
C VAL A 156 7.79 -16.80 -22.31
N SER A 157 6.68 -16.39 -22.91
CA SER A 157 5.80 -17.28 -23.67
C SER A 157 5.48 -16.68 -25.02
N PHE A 158 5.69 -17.46 -26.07
CA PHE A 158 5.30 -17.11 -27.42
C PHE A 158 3.87 -17.59 -27.67
N TYR A 159 3.04 -16.75 -28.26
CA TYR A 159 1.67 -17.13 -28.62
C TYR A 159 1.62 -18.35 -29.55
N GLU A 160 2.66 -18.56 -30.34
CA GLU A 160 2.84 -19.68 -31.26
C GLU A 160 2.87 -21.05 -30.56
N ASN A 161 3.40 -21.13 -29.34
CA ASN A 161 3.66 -22.41 -28.67
C ASN A 161 3.06 -22.52 -27.26
N THR A 162 2.53 -21.42 -26.68
CA THR A 162 1.90 -21.32 -25.34
C THR A 162 2.70 -21.87 -24.15
N THR A 163 3.88 -22.42 -24.39
CA THR A 163 4.82 -22.89 -23.38
C THR A 163 5.59 -21.71 -22.81
N TRP A 164 5.88 -21.78 -21.52
CA TRP A 164 6.74 -20.82 -20.84
C TRP A 164 8.17 -21.33 -20.86
N ILE A 165 9.08 -20.51 -21.38
CA ILE A 165 10.53 -20.68 -21.20
C ILE A 165 11.00 -19.72 -20.12
N GLU A 166 12.00 -20.11 -19.35
CA GLU A 166 12.51 -19.29 -18.25
C GLU A 166 14.03 -19.39 -18.14
N GLY A 167 14.63 -18.34 -17.58
CA GLY A 167 16.07 -18.26 -17.38
C GLY A 167 16.55 -16.82 -17.22
N LEU A 168 17.88 -16.68 -17.14
CA LEU A 168 18.52 -15.38 -17.15
C LEU A 168 18.28 -14.67 -18.49
N ARG A 169 18.02 -13.36 -18.43
CA ARG A 169 17.76 -12.52 -19.62
C ARG A 169 18.85 -12.68 -20.70
N GLN A 170 20.11 -12.81 -20.29
CA GLN A 170 21.25 -12.97 -21.21
C GLN A 170 21.22 -14.30 -21.96
N ASP A 171 20.79 -15.38 -21.30
CA ASP A 171 20.72 -16.71 -21.91
C ASP A 171 19.52 -16.85 -22.83
N LEU A 172 18.40 -16.23 -22.46
CA LEU A 172 17.21 -16.15 -23.32
C LEU A 172 17.51 -15.34 -24.60
N ALA A 173 18.25 -14.24 -24.49
CA ALA A 173 18.67 -13.44 -25.64
C ALA A 173 19.55 -14.20 -26.65
N LYS A 174 20.36 -15.16 -26.17
CA LYS A 174 21.19 -16.02 -27.03
C LYS A 174 20.38 -17.12 -27.73
N LYS A 175 19.25 -17.52 -27.14
CA LYS A 175 18.40 -18.61 -27.64
C LYS A 175 17.44 -18.17 -28.74
N ASP A 176 16.97 -16.91 -28.71
CA ASP A 176 16.01 -16.39 -29.69
C ASP A 176 16.34 -14.93 -30.06
N SER A 177 16.46 -14.66 -31.36
CA SER A 177 16.81 -13.33 -31.89
C SER A 177 15.75 -12.26 -31.60
N ARG A 178 14.50 -12.63 -31.31
CA ARG A 178 13.43 -11.71 -30.90
C ARG A 178 13.68 -11.14 -29.49
N LEU A 179 14.53 -11.79 -28.69
CA LEU A 179 14.84 -11.42 -27.31
C LEU A 179 16.16 -10.65 -27.16
N VAL A 180 16.81 -10.23 -28.27
CA VAL A 180 18.12 -9.53 -28.24
C VAL A 180 18.09 -8.26 -27.38
N TRP A 181 16.95 -7.57 -27.33
CA TRP A 181 16.79 -6.37 -26.49
C TRP A 181 16.95 -6.64 -24.99
N PHE A 182 16.85 -7.89 -24.53
CA PHE A 182 17.21 -8.27 -23.15
C PHE A 182 18.67 -7.98 -22.81
N LEU A 183 19.56 -7.84 -23.79
CA LEU A 183 20.96 -7.47 -23.57
C LEU A 183 21.12 -5.96 -23.25
N GLU A 184 20.18 -5.12 -23.67
CA GLU A 184 20.14 -3.69 -23.39
C GLU A 184 19.66 -3.45 -21.95
N GLU A 185 20.57 -3.48 -20.98
CA GLU A 185 20.24 -3.43 -19.55
C GLU A 185 19.32 -2.26 -19.16
N GLN A 186 19.60 -1.05 -19.66
CA GLN A 186 18.78 0.13 -19.35
C GLN A 186 17.35 0.00 -19.88
N ARG A 187 17.20 -0.46 -21.13
CA ARG A 187 15.89 -0.68 -21.75
C ARG A 187 15.12 -1.78 -21.02
N PHE A 188 15.80 -2.87 -20.67
CA PHE A 188 15.22 -3.97 -19.92
C PHE A 188 14.68 -3.51 -18.57
N GLU A 189 15.50 -2.83 -17.77
CA GLU A 189 15.10 -2.32 -16.47
C GLU A 189 13.96 -1.31 -16.58
N GLN A 190 13.96 -0.45 -17.60
CA GLN A 190 12.88 0.50 -17.83
C GLN A 190 11.55 -0.22 -18.14
N ILE A 191 11.55 -1.20 -19.04
CA ILE A 191 10.34 -1.97 -19.39
C ILE A 191 9.86 -2.80 -18.19
N ARG A 192 10.78 -3.48 -17.50
CA ARG A 192 10.50 -4.29 -16.31
C ARG A 192 9.80 -3.44 -15.25
N ARG A 193 10.41 -2.31 -14.88
CA ARG A 193 9.92 -1.42 -13.84
C ARG A 193 8.59 -0.78 -14.22
N ASN A 194 8.45 -0.28 -15.44
CA ASN A 194 7.20 0.31 -15.92
C ASN A 194 6.07 -0.72 -15.92
N THR A 195 6.35 -1.97 -16.29
CA THR A 195 5.37 -3.05 -16.24
C THR A 195 4.88 -3.31 -14.81
N ILE A 196 5.82 -3.45 -13.86
CA ILE A 196 5.50 -3.69 -12.45
C ILE A 196 4.64 -2.55 -11.90
N LEU A 197 5.06 -1.29 -12.12
CA LEU A 197 4.32 -0.11 -11.67
C LEU A 197 2.91 -0.06 -12.28
N LYS A 198 2.77 -0.32 -13.58
CA LYS A 198 1.45 -0.36 -14.24
C LYS A 198 0.54 -1.44 -13.67
N VAL A 199 1.07 -2.62 -13.37
CA VAL A 199 0.28 -3.71 -12.76
C VAL A 199 -0.20 -3.30 -11.38
N LEU A 200 0.69 -2.74 -10.55
CA LEU A 200 0.35 -2.22 -9.22
C LEU A 200 -0.72 -1.14 -9.29
N GLN A 201 -0.49 -0.10 -10.09
CA GLN A 201 -1.44 1.00 -10.30
C GLN A 201 -2.81 0.47 -10.70
N LYS A 202 -2.87 -0.39 -11.73
CA LYS A 202 -4.12 -0.96 -12.22
C LYS A 202 -4.86 -1.76 -11.14
N GLN A 203 -4.15 -2.56 -10.34
CA GLN A 203 -4.78 -3.33 -9.25
C GLN A 203 -5.34 -2.41 -8.17
N MET A 204 -4.57 -1.41 -7.77
CA MET A 204 -4.99 -0.46 -6.74
C MET A 204 -6.18 0.38 -7.24
N GLU A 205 -6.13 0.85 -8.49
CA GLU A 205 -7.22 1.63 -9.10
C GLU A 205 -8.51 0.82 -9.17
N GLN A 206 -8.42 -0.47 -9.49
CA GLN A 206 -9.58 -1.37 -9.49
C GLN A 206 -10.24 -1.43 -8.10
N ILE A 207 -9.44 -1.48 -7.03
CA ILE A 207 -9.96 -1.53 -5.66
C ILE A 207 -10.48 -0.16 -5.21
N SER A 208 -9.77 0.95 -5.43
CA SER A 208 -10.27 2.29 -5.12
C SER A 208 -11.59 2.59 -5.85
N ASN A 209 -11.68 2.28 -7.13
CA ASN A 209 -12.92 2.43 -7.91
C ASN A 209 -14.03 1.50 -7.41
N PHE A 210 -13.70 0.30 -6.92
CA PHE A 210 -14.68 -0.57 -6.28
C PHE A 210 -15.23 0.06 -5.01
N TYR A 211 -14.38 0.56 -4.11
CA TYR A 211 -14.80 1.22 -2.88
C TYR A 211 -15.60 2.50 -3.14
N ASN A 212 -15.20 3.33 -4.11
CA ASN A 212 -15.96 4.53 -4.48
C ASN A 212 -17.38 4.20 -4.99
N ARG A 213 -17.54 3.07 -5.70
CA ARG A 213 -18.86 2.62 -6.16
C ARG A 213 -19.76 2.14 -5.02
N ILE A 214 -19.20 1.44 -4.03
CA ILE A 214 -19.97 0.95 -2.88
C ILE A 214 -20.09 2.00 -1.77
N GLY A 215 -19.29 3.08 -1.82
CA GLY A 215 -19.19 4.16 -0.84
C GLY A 215 -20.53 4.65 -0.29
N ASN A 216 -21.41 5.00 -1.22
CA ASN A 216 -22.73 5.57 -0.94
C ASN A 216 -23.69 4.61 -0.22
N GLN A 217 -23.51 3.28 -0.37
CA GLN A 217 -24.39 2.28 0.24
C GLN A 217 -23.95 1.89 1.66
N TRP A 218 -22.68 2.11 1.99
CA TRP A 218 -22.06 1.64 3.22
C TRP A 218 -21.69 2.78 4.18
N GLY A 219 -22.10 4.01 3.87
CA GLY A 219 -21.87 5.18 4.72
C GLY A 219 -20.43 5.70 4.71
N PHE A 220 -19.62 5.29 3.73
CA PHE A 220 -18.32 5.91 3.49
C PHE A 220 -18.56 7.32 2.93
N GLN A 221 -18.43 8.34 3.78
CA GLN A 221 -18.63 9.74 3.37
C GLN A 221 -17.39 10.35 2.67
N TYR A 222 -16.47 9.52 2.21
CA TYR A 222 -15.20 9.96 1.64
C TYR A 222 -14.87 9.18 0.36
N GLU A 223 -14.25 9.85 -0.60
CA GLU A 223 -13.74 9.25 -1.83
C GLU A 223 -12.35 8.66 -1.58
N PHE A 224 -12.17 7.41 -1.96
CA PHE A 224 -10.88 6.75 -2.01
C PHE A 224 -10.14 7.25 -3.25
N TYR A 225 -8.98 7.83 -3.02
CA TYR A 225 -8.08 8.25 -4.08
C TYR A 225 -6.74 7.58 -3.86
N LEU A 226 -6.12 7.12 -4.95
CA LEU A 226 -4.71 6.80 -4.90
C LEU A 226 -3.94 8.11 -4.94
N PRO A 227 -2.96 8.30 -4.06
CA PRO A 227 -2.10 9.46 -4.17
C PRO A 227 -1.32 9.42 -5.50
N ASP A 228 -0.99 10.60 -6.02
CA ASP A 228 -0.38 10.76 -7.33
C ASP A 228 0.94 9.99 -7.43
N VAL A 229 0.97 9.00 -8.31
CA VAL A 229 1.98 7.93 -8.32
C VAL A 229 3.33 8.42 -8.88
N GLU A 230 3.32 9.44 -9.73
CA GLU A 230 4.53 10.02 -10.33
C GLU A 230 5.37 10.85 -9.35
N GLN A 231 4.78 11.31 -8.24
CA GLN A 231 5.45 12.18 -7.27
C GLN A 231 5.89 11.47 -5.98
N GLN A 232 5.66 10.15 -5.83
CA GLN A 232 5.96 9.45 -4.59
C GLN A 232 7.19 8.54 -4.65
N ASP A 233 7.96 8.56 -3.56
CA ASP A 233 9.19 7.77 -3.38
C ASP A 233 8.94 6.25 -3.35
N TRP A 234 7.71 5.79 -3.08
CA TRP A 234 7.41 4.35 -3.04
C TRP A 234 7.55 3.68 -4.41
N CYS A 235 7.25 4.39 -5.51
CA CYS A 235 7.51 3.91 -6.88
C CYS A 235 9.00 3.71 -7.15
N ARG A 236 9.86 4.34 -6.34
CA ARG A 236 11.30 4.13 -6.34
C ARG A 236 11.77 3.11 -5.33
N ALA A 237 10.94 2.77 -4.35
CA ALA A 237 11.26 1.82 -3.30
C ALA A 237 10.83 0.38 -3.62
N ILE A 238 9.91 0.16 -4.57
CA ILE A 238 9.50 -1.20 -4.98
C ILE A 238 10.61 -1.87 -5.79
N ASP A 239 11.53 -2.48 -5.05
CA ASP A 239 12.59 -3.32 -5.59
C ASP A 239 12.53 -4.75 -5.04
N ASP A 240 11.76 -5.02 -3.99
CA ASP A 240 11.65 -6.33 -3.34
C ASP A 240 10.20 -6.66 -2.94
N ILE A 241 10.00 -7.90 -2.47
CA ILE A 241 8.76 -8.38 -1.85
C ILE A 241 8.36 -7.44 -0.71
N GLY A 242 7.07 -7.18 -0.55
CA GLY A 242 6.62 -6.24 0.46
C GLY A 242 5.12 -6.15 0.63
N MET A 243 4.70 -5.15 1.39
CA MET A 243 3.32 -4.87 1.74
C MET A 243 3.00 -3.40 1.46
N VAL A 244 1.87 -3.17 0.81
CA VAL A 244 1.29 -1.84 0.60
C VAL A 244 0.02 -1.75 1.43
N VAL A 245 -0.15 -0.67 2.17
CA VAL A 245 -1.37 -0.42 2.95
C VAL A 245 -1.89 0.97 2.63
N LEU A 246 -3.18 1.03 2.31
CA LEU A 246 -3.94 2.28 2.30
C LEU A 246 -4.81 2.32 3.55
N PHE A 247 -4.58 3.32 4.39
CA PHE A 247 -5.40 3.61 5.56
C PHE A 247 -6.00 5.01 5.40
N GLN A 248 -7.32 5.13 5.32
CA GLN A 248 -7.95 6.38 4.89
C GLN A 248 -9.20 6.73 5.71
N GLY A 249 -9.38 8.04 5.95
CA GLY A 249 -10.58 8.58 6.56
C GLY A 249 -10.70 8.29 8.07
N TYR A 250 -9.63 7.89 8.73
CA TYR A 250 -9.66 7.59 10.17
C TYR A 250 -9.77 8.90 10.98
N PRO A 251 -10.76 9.05 11.88
CA PRO A 251 -10.95 10.31 12.60
C PRO A 251 -9.78 10.59 13.55
N VAL A 252 -9.29 11.84 13.53
CA VAL A 252 -8.22 12.26 14.45
C VAL A 252 -8.82 12.77 15.74
N GLU A 253 -8.50 12.10 16.84
CA GLU A 253 -8.95 12.49 18.18
C GLU A 253 -8.58 13.94 18.52
N GLY A 254 -9.46 14.63 19.23
CA GLY A 254 -9.20 16.00 19.68
C GLY A 254 -9.22 17.06 18.57
N THR A 255 -9.62 16.72 17.35
CA THR A 255 -9.79 17.66 16.23
C THR A 255 -11.22 17.69 15.71
N LEU A 256 -11.64 18.81 15.16
CA LEU A 256 -12.99 18.97 14.62
C LEU A 256 -13.03 18.50 13.16
N GLY A 257 -13.45 17.24 12.97
CA GLY A 257 -13.72 16.68 11.64
C GLY A 257 -12.49 16.38 10.78
N LYS A 258 -11.27 16.48 11.31
CA LYS A 258 -10.07 16.09 10.56
C LYS A 258 -9.93 14.58 10.54
N THR A 259 -9.47 14.08 9.41
CA THR A 259 -9.19 12.67 9.20
C THR A 259 -7.71 12.45 8.92
N TYR A 260 -7.28 11.22 9.16
CA TYR A 260 -5.97 10.70 8.88
C TYR A 260 -6.06 9.77 7.67
N THR A 261 -5.16 10.01 6.73
CA THR A 261 -4.99 9.21 5.52
C THR A 261 -3.52 8.98 5.30
N ARG A 262 -3.14 7.74 5.05
CA ARG A 262 -1.78 7.35 4.71
C ARG A 262 -1.81 6.20 3.72
N PHE A 263 -1.00 6.37 2.69
CA PHE A 263 -0.57 5.30 1.80
C PHE A 263 0.88 4.99 2.14
N VAL A 264 1.19 3.72 2.37
CA VAL A 264 2.52 3.28 2.76
C VAL A 264 2.89 1.99 2.05
N TYR A 265 4.13 1.92 1.60
CA TYR A 265 4.78 0.71 1.14
C TYR A 265 5.95 0.42 2.07
N SER A 266 6.07 -0.83 2.51
CA SER A 266 7.25 -1.32 3.19
C SER A 266 7.71 -2.62 2.53
N GLY A 267 9.01 -2.70 2.25
CA GLY A 267 9.64 -3.88 1.65
C GLY A 267 10.20 -4.79 2.73
N ALA A 268 9.97 -6.09 2.60
CA ALA A 268 10.70 -7.09 3.39
C ALA A 268 12.14 -7.12 2.87
N ARG A 269 13.05 -6.37 3.51
CA ARG A 269 14.48 -6.42 3.15
C ARG A 269 15.01 -7.83 3.41
N THR A 270 15.19 -8.61 2.36
CA THR A 270 15.79 -9.96 2.42
C THR A 270 17.32 -9.89 2.60
N TYR A 271 17.81 -9.27 3.68
CA TYR A 271 19.23 -9.38 4.03
C TYR A 271 19.48 -10.64 4.86
N LYS A 272 20.03 -11.65 4.19
CA LYS A 272 20.71 -12.79 4.83
C LYS A 272 21.81 -12.24 5.75
N LYS A 273 21.65 -12.29 7.08
CA LYS A 273 22.80 -12.23 7.98
C LYS A 273 23.64 -13.46 7.70
N ALA A 274 24.74 -13.29 6.96
CA ALA A 274 25.78 -14.29 6.91
C ALA A 274 26.18 -14.58 8.36
N LYS A 275 25.93 -15.83 8.79
CA LYS A 275 26.40 -16.34 10.06
C LYS A 275 27.92 -16.22 9.99
N LEU A 276 28.52 -15.35 10.80
CA LEU A 276 29.95 -15.34 11.03
C LEU A 276 30.29 -16.72 11.64
N GLU A 277 30.99 -17.54 10.86
CA GLU A 277 31.70 -18.72 11.35
C GLU A 277 32.93 -18.28 12.15
#